data_AF-A0A947E2J1-F1
#
_entry.id   AF-A0A947E2J1-F1
#
_cell.length_a   1.000
_cell.length_b   1.000
_cell.length_c   1.000
_cell.angle_alpha   90.00
_cell.angle_beta   90.00
_cell.angle_gamma   90.00
#
_symmetry.space_group_name_H-M   'P 1'
#
loop_
_entity.id
_entity.type
_entity.pdbx_description
1 polymer ?
#
loop_
_entity_poly.entity_id
_entity_poly.type
_entity_poly.pdbx_seq_one_letter_code
_entity_poly.pdbx_strand_id
1 'polypeptide(L)'
;MPGPDIPFWQDRYLTRQTPWGSGADDPEVLAWLDDGTLSAGDAPVLVPGCGSGRDLLVLASRGIAVTGIDYTPAAVTIARERLAEAGFGAPIAQVEQADVLSWSPPAPVGAIIERTCLCALHPDHWVRYAQQLHAWLRPGGKLLAQFEQVPRAEAADGWVAGPPYHCDINAMRALFTSDRWAWPKPPYPRGGNGGHLTVVLTALAG
;
A
#
# COMPACT_ATOMS: atom_id res chain seq x y z
N MET A 1 17.00 -15.83 3.38
CA MET A 1 16.05 -16.25 2.34
C MET A 1 16.22 -15.35 1.12
N PRO A 2 15.99 -15.82 -0.11
CA PRO A 2 16.10 -14.97 -1.29
C PRO A 2 14.90 -14.02 -1.31
N GLY A 3 15.08 -12.81 -0.79
CA GLY A 3 14.07 -11.77 -0.75
C GLY A 3 12.90 -12.01 0.22
N PRO A 4 11.97 -11.04 0.30
CA PRO A 4 11.91 -9.83 -0.52
C PRO A 4 12.92 -8.74 -0.08
N ASP A 5 13.87 -8.42 -0.97
CA ASP A 5 14.88 -7.36 -0.82
C ASP A 5 15.02 -6.55 -2.13
N ILE A 6 15.88 -5.52 -2.14
CA ILE A 6 16.04 -4.64 -3.31
C ILE A 6 16.44 -5.44 -4.58
N PRO A 7 17.47 -6.31 -4.58
CA PRO A 7 17.79 -7.14 -5.74
C PRO A 7 16.62 -8.00 -6.23
N PHE A 8 15.88 -8.64 -5.32
CA PHE A 8 14.72 -9.48 -5.65
C PHE A 8 13.64 -8.72 -6.44
N TRP A 9 13.31 -7.49 -6.04
CA TRP A 9 12.31 -6.67 -6.73
C TRP A 9 12.88 -6.01 -7.98
N GLN A 10 14.14 -5.55 -7.92
CA GLN A 10 14.81 -4.95 -9.07
C GLN A 10 14.83 -5.91 -10.26
N ASP A 11 15.17 -7.18 -10.05
CA ASP A 11 15.18 -8.20 -11.11
C ASP A 11 13.79 -8.36 -11.75
N ARG A 12 12.72 -8.39 -10.95
CA ARG A 12 11.34 -8.49 -11.45
C ARG A 12 10.94 -7.32 -12.33
N TYR A 13 11.31 -6.09 -11.96
CA TYR A 13 11.04 -4.92 -12.79
C TYR A 13 11.87 -4.94 -14.09
N LEU A 14 13.15 -5.30 -14.02
CA LEU A 14 14.04 -5.36 -15.19
C LEU A 14 13.60 -6.45 -16.18
N THR A 15 13.15 -7.60 -15.67
CA THR A 15 12.68 -8.74 -16.48
C THR A 15 11.18 -8.66 -16.82
N ARG A 16 10.49 -7.59 -16.42
CA ARG A 16 9.04 -7.37 -16.62
C ARG A 16 8.16 -8.48 -16.02
N GLN A 17 8.65 -9.16 -14.99
CA GLN A 17 7.88 -10.13 -14.22
C GLN A 17 7.08 -9.41 -13.12
N THR A 18 6.14 -8.56 -13.55
CA THR A 18 5.34 -7.70 -12.67
C THR A 18 3.85 -8.00 -12.83
N PRO A 19 3.36 -9.20 -12.44
CA PRO A 19 1.93 -9.53 -12.55
C PRO A 19 1.01 -8.60 -11.74
N TRP A 20 1.52 -7.99 -10.66
CA TRP A 20 0.83 -6.92 -9.91
C TRP A 20 0.76 -5.59 -10.68
N GLY A 21 1.60 -5.43 -11.70
CA GLY A 21 1.74 -4.27 -12.56
C GLY A 21 1.11 -4.41 -13.95
N SER A 22 0.33 -5.45 -14.23
CA SER A 22 -0.41 -5.65 -15.49
C SER A 22 -1.92 -5.55 -15.26
N GLY A 23 -2.60 -4.53 -15.78
CA GLY A 23 -4.04 -4.34 -15.58
C GLY A 23 -4.51 -2.90 -15.76
N ALA A 24 -5.83 -2.73 -15.82
CA ALA A 24 -6.50 -1.43 -15.69
C ALA A 24 -6.30 -0.86 -14.27
N ASP A 25 -6.78 0.36 -14.04
CA ASP A 25 -6.81 0.97 -12.71
C ASP A 25 -7.55 0.07 -11.71
N ASP A 26 -7.12 0.10 -10.44
CA ASP A 26 -7.68 -0.77 -9.41
C ASP A 26 -9.15 -0.38 -9.12
N PRO A 27 -10.11 -1.30 -9.30
CA PRO A 27 -11.54 -0.99 -9.13
C PRO A 27 -11.89 -0.50 -7.74
N GLU A 28 -11.19 -0.95 -6.70
CA GLU A 28 -11.48 -0.55 -5.32
C GLU A 28 -10.94 0.86 -5.04
N VAL A 29 -9.78 1.20 -5.61
CA VAL A 29 -9.26 2.58 -5.53
C VAL A 29 -10.23 3.54 -6.22
N LEU A 30 -10.75 3.17 -7.39
CA LEU A 30 -11.77 3.94 -8.08
C LEU A 30 -13.06 4.03 -7.25
N ALA A 31 -13.52 2.92 -6.66
CA ALA A 31 -14.71 2.90 -5.82
C ALA A 31 -14.58 3.85 -4.63
N TRP A 32 -13.45 3.83 -3.92
CA TRP A 32 -13.20 4.76 -2.81
C TRP A 32 -13.22 6.23 -3.24
N LEU A 33 -12.77 6.53 -4.46
CA LEU A 33 -12.80 7.88 -5.01
C LEU A 33 -14.21 8.29 -5.42
N ASP A 34 -14.98 7.36 -5.97
CA ASP A 34 -16.32 7.61 -6.50
C ASP A 34 -17.38 7.70 -5.41
N ASP A 35 -17.25 6.95 -4.32
CA ASP A 35 -18.15 6.99 -3.16
C ASP A 35 -17.77 8.02 -2.09
N GLY A 36 -16.62 8.69 -2.25
CA GLY A 36 -16.10 9.71 -1.34
C GLY A 36 -15.40 9.16 -0.11
N THR A 37 -15.17 7.85 -0.01
CA THR A 37 -14.32 7.24 1.01
C THR A 37 -12.90 7.81 0.97
N LEU A 38 -12.42 8.24 -0.20
CA LEU A 38 -11.21 9.01 -0.38
C LEU A 38 -11.50 10.27 -1.21
N SER A 39 -11.04 11.43 -0.75
CA SER A 39 -11.28 12.71 -1.41
C SER A 39 -10.07 13.65 -1.34
N ALA A 40 -10.13 14.78 -2.05
CA ALA A 40 -9.10 15.83 -1.95
C ALA A 40 -8.93 16.40 -0.52
N GLY A 41 -9.95 16.31 0.34
CA GLY A 41 -9.86 16.73 1.75
C GLY A 41 -8.97 15.81 2.62
N ASP A 42 -8.63 14.63 2.11
CA ASP A 42 -7.73 13.68 2.76
C ASP A 42 -6.27 13.88 2.37
N ALA A 43 -5.98 14.78 1.42
CA ALA A 43 -4.62 15.10 1.03
C ALA A 43 -3.81 15.71 2.20
N PRO A 44 -2.49 15.47 2.28
CA PRO A 44 -1.72 14.61 1.38
C PRO A 44 -2.00 13.12 1.60
N VAL A 45 -1.80 12.32 0.55
CA VAL A 45 -1.96 10.86 0.55
C VAL A 45 -0.61 10.17 0.32
N LEU A 46 -0.37 9.03 0.99
CA LEU A 46 0.79 8.19 0.73
C LEU A 46 0.42 6.86 0.08
N VAL A 47 1.32 6.37 -0.78
CA VAL A 47 1.27 5.01 -1.34
C VAL A 47 2.61 4.31 -1.07
N PRO A 48 2.77 3.59 0.05
CA PRO A 48 3.95 2.77 0.29
C PRO A 48 4.03 1.59 -0.67
N GLY A 49 5.23 1.27 -1.15
CA GLY A 49 5.43 0.26 -2.19
C GLY A 49 4.71 0.64 -3.49
N CYS A 50 4.82 1.91 -3.91
CA CYS A 50 4.03 2.41 -5.05
C CYS A 50 4.37 1.72 -6.38
N GLY A 51 5.48 0.99 -6.44
CA GLY A 51 5.90 0.25 -7.61
C GLY A 51 6.02 1.15 -8.83
N SER A 52 5.23 0.85 -9.85
CA SER A 52 5.24 1.60 -11.12
C SER A 52 4.33 2.85 -11.12
N GLY A 53 3.83 3.28 -9.97
CA GLY A 53 3.16 4.58 -9.78
C GLY A 53 1.73 4.68 -10.32
N ARG A 54 1.02 3.56 -10.56
CA ARG A 54 -0.34 3.60 -11.10
C ARG A 54 -1.33 4.32 -10.21
N ASP A 55 -1.37 3.97 -8.93
CA ASP A 55 -2.28 4.63 -7.97
C ASP A 55 -1.97 6.12 -7.87
N LEU A 56 -0.71 6.52 -8.07
CA LEU A 56 -0.31 7.93 -8.09
C LEU A 56 -0.96 8.68 -9.26
N LEU A 57 -1.01 8.08 -10.46
CA LEU A 57 -1.68 8.67 -11.62
C LEU A 57 -3.18 8.86 -11.37
N VAL A 58 -3.84 7.82 -10.84
CA VAL A 58 -5.27 7.85 -10.54
C VAL A 58 -5.57 8.97 -9.54
N LEU A 59 -4.82 9.04 -8.44
CA LEU A 59 -4.99 10.07 -7.41
C LEU A 59 -4.69 11.48 -7.93
N ALA A 60 -3.59 11.64 -8.67
CA ALA A 60 -3.22 12.92 -9.27
C ALA A 60 -4.29 13.43 -10.24
N SER A 61 -4.90 12.55 -11.04
CA SER A 61 -5.98 12.89 -11.96
C SER A 61 -7.25 13.39 -11.26
N ARG A 62 -7.45 13.02 -9.99
CA ARG A 62 -8.52 13.51 -9.12
C ARG A 62 -8.12 14.74 -8.30
N GLY A 63 -6.95 15.32 -8.57
CA GLY A 63 -6.44 16.51 -7.85
C GLY A 63 -5.98 16.22 -6.42
N ILE A 64 -5.73 14.95 -6.07
CA ILE A 64 -5.27 14.55 -4.74
C ILE A 64 -3.74 14.60 -4.72
N ALA A 65 -3.18 15.42 -3.82
CA ALA A 65 -1.73 15.47 -3.61
C ALA A 65 -1.24 14.15 -3.04
N VAL A 66 -0.34 13.46 -3.75
CA VAL A 66 0.10 12.10 -3.44
C VAL A 66 1.63 11.95 -3.50
N THR A 67 2.18 11.21 -2.54
CA THR A 67 3.57 10.74 -2.57
C THR A 67 3.64 9.22 -2.57
N GLY A 68 4.31 8.65 -3.58
CA GLY A 68 4.65 7.24 -3.61
C GLY A 68 6.03 6.98 -3.01
N ILE A 69 6.17 5.86 -2.29
CA ILE A 69 7.45 5.45 -1.70
C ILE A 69 7.78 4.06 -2.25
N ASP A 70 8.98 3.88 -2.80
CA ASP A 70 9.45 2.57 -3.23
C ASP A 70 10.98 2.51 -3.16
N TYR A 71 11.56 1.42 -2.65
CA TYR A 71 13.02 1.31 -2.54
C TYR A 71 13.69 0.83 -3.85
N THR A 72 12.91 0.36 -4.84
CA THR A 72 13.43 -0.32 -6.02
C THR A 72 13.74 0.70 -7.12
N PRO A 73 15.01 0.87 -7.52
CA PRO A 73 15.38 1.88 -8.51
C PRO A 73 14.59 1.80 -9.82
N ALA A 74 14.40 0.60 -10.38
CA ALA A 74 13.65 0.43 -11.62
C ALA A 74 12.17 0.82 -11.47
N ALA A 75 11.55 0.47 -10.35
CA ALA A 75 10.16 0.81 -10.07
C ALA A 75 9.97 2.34 -9.99
N VAL A 76 10.85 3.00 -9.24
CA VAL A 76 10.85 4.46 -9.08
C VAL A 76 11.06 5.18 -10.41
N THR A 77 12.01 4.73 -11.24
CA THR A 77 12.22 5.32 -12.57
C THR A 77 10.94 5.24 -13.40
N ILE A 78 10.32 4.06 -13.49
CA ILE A 78 9.08 3.85 -14.24
C ILE A 78 7.95 4.75 -13.70
N ALA A 79 7.80 4.83 -12.38
CA ALA A 79 6.76 5.65 -11.76
C ALA A 79 6.94 7.15 -12.08
N ARG A 80 8.18 7.65 -12.01
CA ARG A 80 8.50 9.05 -12.35
C ARG A 80 8.27 9.35 -13.82
N GLU A 81 8.71 8.48 -14.71
CA GLU A 81 8.50 8.62 -16.16
C GLU A 81 7.00 8.67 -16.49
N ARG A 82 6.21 7.76 -15.93
CA ARG A 82 4.75 7.75 -16.13
C ARG A 82 4.05 9.00 -15.63
N LEU A 83 4.42 9.49 -14.45
CA LEU A 83 3.88 10.77 -13.93
C LEU A 83 4.21 11.92 -14.88
N ALA A 84 5.47 12.01 -15.33
CA ALA A 84 5.91 13.05 -16.24
C ALA A 84 5.21 12.98 -17.61
N GLU A 85 5.05 11.78 -18.19
CA GLU A 85 4.32 11.54 -19.44
C GLU A 85 2.84 11.96 -19.33
N ALA A 86 2.23 11.77 -18.17
CA ALA A 86 0.86 12.20 -17.87
C ALA A 86 0.74 13.69 -17.49
N GLY A 87 1.85 14.44 -17.46
CA GLY A 87 1.87 15.86 -17.11
C GLY A 87 1.75 16.15 -15.61
N PHE A 88 1.97 15.14 -14.75
CA PHE A 88 1.97 15.30 -13.31
C PHE A 88 3.38 15.45 -12.75
N GLY A 89 3.49 16.24 -11.68
CA GLY A 89 4.71 16.43 -10.92
C GLY A 89 4.40 17.07 -9.57
N ALA A 90 5.45 17.39 -8.81
CA ALA A 90 5.29 18.06 -7.53
C ALA A 90 4.60 19.43 -7.70
N PRO A 91 3.72 19.86 -6.76
CA PRO A 91 3.40 19.17 -5.50
C PRO A 91 2.24 18.14 -5.61
N ILE A 92 1.66 17.93 -6.79
CA ILE A 92 0.49 17.05 -6.96
C ILE A 92 0.87 15.58 -6.88
N ALA A 93 1.94 15.16 -7.56
CA ALA A 93 2.39 13.77 -7.53
C ALA A 93 3.90 13.68 -7.53
N GLN A 94 4.44 12.90 -6.60
CA GLN A 94 5.88 12.67 -6.50
C GLN A 94 6.20 11.25 -6.04
N VAL A 95 7.43 10.82 -6.33
CA VAL A 95 7.93 9.49 -5.95
C VAL A 95 9.26 9.65 -5.23
N GLU A 96 9.33 9.11 -4.02
CA GLU A 96 10.55 9.04 -3.22
C GLU A 96 11.14 7.64 -3.27
N GLN A 97 12.43 7.57 -3.61
CA GLN A 97 13.16 6.30 -3.54
C GLN A 97 13.63 6.08 -2.10
N ALA A 98 12.85 5.34 -1.32
CA ALA A 98 13.14 5.13 0.09
C ALA A 98 12.57 3.80 0.60
N ASP A 99 13.11 3.33 1.73
CA ASP A 99 12.60 2.17 2.43
C ASP A 99 11.49 2.59 3.42
N VAL A 100 10.29 2.06 3.23
CA VAL A 100 9.12 2.27 4.10
C VAL A 100 9.38 1.94 5.58
N LEU A 101 10.37 1.08 5.87
CA LEU A 101 10.74 0.73 7.23
C LEU A 101 11.55 1.82 7.93
N SER A 102 12.17 2.76 7.22
CA SER A 102 13.01 3.82 7.81
C SER A 102 12.63 5.24 7.40
N TRP A 103 11.82 5.39 6.36
CA TRP A 103 11.35 6.67 5.87
C TRP A 103 10.21 7.26 6.73
N SER A 104 10.11 8.58 6.80
CA SER A 104 8.98 9.27 7.43
C SER A 104 8.59 10.50 6.61
N PRO A 105 7.29 10.83 6.52
CA PRO A 105 6.86 12.05 5.86
C PRO A 105 7.28 13.27 6.68
N PRO A 106 7.45 14.45 6.05
CA PRO A 106 7.80 15.68 6.75
C PRO A 106 6.71 16.15 7.73
N ALA A 107 5.45 15.73 7.50
CA ALA A 107 4.32 15.96 8.39
C ALA A 107 3.32 14.79 8.26
N PRO A 108 2.49 14.52 9.29
CA PRO A 108 1.46 13.49 9.21
C PRO A 108 0.47 13.74 8.06
N VAL A 109 0.06 12.67 7.40
CA VAL A 109 -0.80 12.68 6.20
C VAL A 109 -2.25 12.35 6.54
N GLY A 110 -3.18 12.69 5.64
CA GLY A 110 -4.61 12.46 5.87
C GLY A 110 -5.06 11.04 5.50
N ALA A 111 -4.42 10.43 4.50
CA ALA A 111 -4.69 9.04 4.15
C ALA A 111 -3.46 8.27 3.61
N ILE A 112 -3.53 6.96 3.70
CA ILE A 112 -2.59 6.02 3.10
C ILE A 112 -3.37 4.99 2.29
N ILE A 113 -2.96 4.73 1.06
CA ILE A 113 -3.41 3.56 0.29
C ILE A 113 -2.38 2.45 0.49
N GLU A 114 -2.73 1.43 1.26
CA GLU A 114 -1.91 0.24 1.46
C GLU A 114 -2.41 -0.85 0.53
N ARG A 115 -1.72 -1.01 -0.60
CA ARG A 115 -2.05 -2.01 -1.60
C ARG A 115 -0.83 -2.83 -1.93
N THR A 116 -0.85 -4.10 -1.53
CA THR A 116 0.18 -5.09 -1.82
C THR A 116 1.60 -4.77 -1.31
N CYS A 117 1.77 -3.79 -0.41
CA CYS A 117 3.07 -3.49 0.19
C CYS A 117 3.32 -4.39 1.41
N LEU A 118 2.35 -4.52 2.33
CA LEU A 118 2.47 -5.35 3.52
C LEU A 118 2.78 -6.81 3.16
N CYS A 119 2.04 -7.38 2.20
CA CYS A 119 2.25 -8.76 1.75
C CYS A 119 3.54 -8.94 0.93
N ALA A 120 4.17 -7.86 0.48
CA ALA A 120 5.45 -7.86 -0.21
C ALA A 120 6.65 -7.76 0.74
N LEU A 121 6.44 -7.48 2.02
CA LEU A 121 7.48 -7.49 3.05
C LEU A 121 7.55 -8.86 3.73
N HIS A 122 8.76 -9.27 4.11
CA HIS A 122 8.94 -10.44 4.97
C HIS A 122 8.17 -10.24 6.29
N PRO A 123 7.48 -11.27 6.85
CA PRO A 123 6.68 -11.14 8.06
C PRO A 123 7.41 -10.56 9.28
N ASP A 124 8.72 -10.74 9.38
CA ASP A 124 9.56 -10.14 10.44
C ASP A 124 9.50 -8.60 10.47
N HIS A 125 9.07 -7.97 9.38
CA HIS A 125 8.98 -6.52 9.25
C HIS A 125 7.55 -5.98 9.45
N TRP A 126 6.54 -6.84 9.55
CA TRP A 126 5.13 -6.43 9.59
C TRP A 126 4.79 -5.55 10.79
N VAL A 127 5.31 -5.87 11.98
CA VAL A 127 5.08 -5.06 13.18
C VAL A 127 5.64 -3.64 12.98
N ARG A 128 6.89 -3.54 12.50
CA ARG A 128 7.53 -2.24 12.23
C ARG A 128 6.80 -1.45 11.15
N TYR A 129 6.37 -2.13 10.09
CA TYR A 129 5.62 -1.49 9.01
C TYR A 129 4.23 -0.99 9.47
N ALA A 130 3.49 -1.78 10.24
CA ALA A 130 2.21 -1.35 10.82
C ALA A 130 2.37 -0.14 11.76
N GLN A 131 3.48 -0.10 12.52
CA GLN A 131 3.83 1.06 13.34
C GLN A 131 4.11 2.31 12.50
N GLN A 132 4.84 2.18 11.38
CA GLN A 132 5.10 3.27 10.43
C GLN A 132 3.80 3.82 9.85
N LEU A 133 2.90 2.96 9.36
CA LEU A 133 1.60 3.37 8.81
C LEU A 133 0.80 4.22 9.80
N HIS A 134 0.75 3.83 11.08
CA HIS A 134 0.09 4.63 12.10
C HIS A 134 0.84 5.94 12.37
N ALA A 135 2.17 5.92 12.47
CA ALA A 135 2.96 7.10 12.77
C ALA A 135 2.90 8.17 11.65
N TRP A 136 2.66 7.75 10.41
CA TRP A 136 2.51 8.63 9.28
C TRP A 136 1.14 9.30 9.20
N LEU A 137 0.10 8.76 9.82
CA LEU A 137 -1.25 9.34 9.80
C LEU A 137 -1.45 10.38 10.89
N ARG A 138 -2.17 11.45 10.56
CA ARG A 138 -2.77 12.32 11.58
C ARG A 138 -3.86 11.55 12.36
N PRO A 139 -4.21 11.96 13.60
CA PRO A 139 -5.41 11.44 14.26
C PRO A 139 -6.65 11.62 13.38
N GLY A 140 -7.46 10.58 13.24
CA GLY A 140 -8.61 10.54 12.33
C GLY A 140 -8.25 10.28 10.85
N GLY A 141 -6.97 10.14 10.52
CA GLY A 141 -6.51 9.77 9.18
C GLY A 141 -6.89 8.34 8.80
N LYS A 142 -6.97 8.07 7.50
CA LYS A 142 -7.47 6.79 6.96
C LYS A 142 -6.36 5.91 6.40
N LEU A 143 -6.35 4.64 6.79
CA LEU A 143 -5.62 3.59 6.08
C LEU A 143 -6.62 2.82 5.22
N LEU A 144 -6.56 3.01 3.91
CA LEU A 144 -7.36 2.27 2.93
C LEU A 144 -6.53 1.07 2.47
N ALA A 145 -6.84 -0.11 3.01
CA ALA A 145 -6.02 -1.31 2.88
C ALA A 145 -6.70 -2.39 2.04
N GLN A 146 -5.91 -3.06 1.20
CA GLN A 146 -6.25 -4.31 0.54
C GLN A 146 -5.35 -5.42 1.09
N PHE A 147 -5.89 -6.23 2.01
CA PHE A 147 -5.15 -7.30 2.66
C PHE A 147 -5.22 -8.61 1.87
N GLU A 148 -4.09 -9.03 1.32
CA GLU A 148 -4.00 -10.14 0.37
C GLU A 148 -4.39 -11.51 0.94
N GLN A 149 -5.39 -12.13 0.31
CA GLN A 149 -5.96 -13.43 0.70
C GLN A 149 -5.41 -14.53 -0.22
N VAL A 150 -4.18 -14.96 0.06
CA VAL A 150 -3.50 -16.06 -0.64
C VAL A 150 -3.16 -17.25 0.28
N PRO A 151 -4.16 -17.97 0.84
CA PRO A 151 -3.89 -19.12 1.71
C PRO A 151 -2.94 -20.12 1.05
N ARG A 152 -1.95 -20.58 1.83
CA ARG A 152 -0.95 -21.58 1.41
C ARG A 152 -1.15 -22.82 2.28
N ALA A 153 -1.37 -23.98 1.66
CA ALA A 153 -1.59 -25.22 2.41
C ALA A 153 -0.37 -25.57 3.28
N GLU A 154 0.82 -25.25 2.76
CA GLU A 154 2.12 -25.47 3.39
C GLU A 154 2.30 -24.66 4.68
N ALA A 155 1.51 -23.60 4.90
CA ALA A 155 1.52 -22.86 6.17
C ALA A 155 1.11 -23.76 7.35
N ALA A 156 0.29 -24.80 7.10
CA ALA A 156 -0.08 -25.79 8.12
C ALA A 156 1.13 -26.61 8.62
N ASP A 157 2.17 -26.73 7.80
CA ASP A 157 3.42 -27.41 8.15
C ASP A 157 4.52 -26.42 8.62
N GLY A 158 4.17 -25.16 8.84
CA GLY A 158 5.08 -24.11 9.33
C GLY A 158 5.91 -23.42 8.25
N TRP A 159 5.57 -23.58 6.96
CA TRP A 159 6.28 -22.88 5.89
C TRP A 159 5.89 -21.41 5.81
N VAL A 160 6.90 -20.54 5.79
CA VAL A 160 6.76 -19.10 5.55
C VAL A 160 6.88 -18.85 4.04
N ALA A 161 5.74 -18.73 3.35
CA ALA A 161 5.68 -18.66 1.89
C ALA A 161 5.15 -17.30 1.37
N GLY A 162 5.90 -16.70 0.45
CA GLY A 162 5.61 -15.43 -0.21
C GLY A 162 6.83 -14.92 -0.98
N PRO A 163 6.80 -13.68 -1.48
CA PRO A 163 5.64 -12.80 -1.63
C PRO A 163 4.72 -13.20 -2.81
N PRO A 164 3.42 -12.83 -2.79
CA PRO A 164 2.73 -12.20 -1.67
C PRO A 164 2.54 -13.19 -0.52
N TYR A 165 2.78 -12.72 0.70
CA TYR A 165 2.46 -13.43 1.94
C TYR A 165 0.97 -13.29 2.25
N HIS A 166 0.35 -14.34 2.82
CA HIS A 166 -1.07 -14.31 3.18
C HIS A 166 -1.33 -13.38 4.36
N CYS A 167 -2.23 -12.41 4.18
CA CYS A 167 -2.70 -11.52 5.24
C CYS A 167 -3.91 -12.13 5.96
N ASP A 168 -3.69 -13.09 6.85
CA ASP A 168 -4.74 -13.63 7.71
C ASP A 168 -5.42 -12.52 8.54
N ILE A 169 -6.74 -12.60 8.73
CA ILE A 169 -7.47 -11.53 9.40
C ILE A 169 -7.14 -11.40 10.89
N ASN A 170 -6.80 -12.49 11.58
CA ASN A 170 -6.38 -12.42 12.98
C ASN A 170 -4.98 -11.82 13.09
N ALA A 171 -4.09 -12.13 12.14
CA ALA A 171 -2.81 -11.45 12.04
C ALA A 171 -2.98 -9.95 11.79
N MET A 172 -3.89 -9.55 10.89
CA MET A 172 -4.16 -8.12 10.66
C MET A 172 -4.74 -7.45 11.91
N ARG A 173 -5.62 -8.12 12.66
CA ARG A 173 -6.13 -7.60 13.94
C ARG A 173 -5.03 -7.47 15.01
N ALA A 174 -4.01 -8.33 14.99
CA ALA A 174 -2.87 -8.25 15.89
C ALA A 174 -1.87 -7.15 15.50
N LEU A 175 -1.72 -6.84 14.21
CA LEU A 175 -0.86 -5.76 13.72
C LEU A 175 -1.51 -4.38 13.85
N PHE A 176 -2.80 -4.28 13.54
CA PHE A 176 -3.58 -3.04 13.58
C PHE A 176 -4.55 -3.10 14.76
N THR A 177 -4.02 -3.02 15.97
CA THR A 177 -4.76 -3.21 17.21
C THR A 177 -5.84 -2.14 17.46
N SER A 178 -6.92 -2.51 18.15
CA SER A 178 -8.11 -1.64 18.30
C SER A 178 -7.95 -0.47 19.28
N ASP A 179 -6.87 -0.43 20.05
CA ASP A 179 -6.44 0.76 20.82
C ASP A 179 -5.85 1.85 19.92
N ARG A 180 -5.34 1.49 18.74
CA ARG A 180 -4.72 2.40 17.77
C ARG A 180 -5.57 2.63 16.51
N TRP A 181 -6.46 1.70 16.20
CA TRP A 181 -7.25 1.73 14.97
C TRP A 181 -8.73 1.49 15.24
N ALA A 182 -9.59 2.38 14.74
CA ALA A 182 -11.00 2.10 14.62
C ALA A 182 -11.23 1.21 13.39
N TRP A 183 -11.77 0.02 13.62
CA TRP A 183 -12.13 -0.92 12.57
C TRP A 183 -13.60 -0.76 12.17
N PRO A 184 -13.93 -0.97 10.89
CA PRO A 184 -15.33 -1.08 10.47
C PRO A 184 -15.93 -2.38 11.01
N LYS A 185 -17.27 -2.45 11.02
CA LYS A 185 -17.99 -3.67 11.42
C LYS A 185 -17.82 -4.76 10.36
N PRO A 186 -17.48 -6.01 10.73
CA PRO A 186 -17.43 -7.14 9.79
C PRO A 186 -18.84 -7.60 9.35
N PRO A 187 -18.97 -8.36 8.25
CA PRO A 187 -17.90 -8.90 7.41
C PRO A 187 -17.23 -7.83 6.53
N TYR A 188 -15.93 -7.99 6.27
CA TYR A 188 -15.21 -7.06 5.39
C TYR A 188 -15.43 -7.43 3.91
N PRO A 189 -15.61 -6.43 3.03
CA PRO A 189 -15.70 -6.66 1.59
C PRO A 189 -14.49 -7.42 1.06
N ARG A 190 -14.72 -8.21 0.02
CA ARG A 190 -13.67 -8.86 -0.76
C ARG A 190 -13.63 -8.22 -2.13
N GLY A 191 -12.53 -7.58 -2.47
CA GLY A 191 -12.34 -6.97 -3.78
C GLY A 191 -11.74 -7.92 -4.81
N GLY A 192 -11.86 -7.53 -6.09
CA GLY A 192 -11.48 -8.35 -7.25
C GLY A 192 -12.25 -9.68 -7.31
N ASN A 193 -11.56 -10.77 -7.67
CA ASN A 193 -12.12 -12.13 -7.66
C ASN A 193 -12.12 -12.79 -6.26
N GLY A 194 -12.14 -11.99 -5.19
CA GLY A 194 -12.02 -12.46 -3.82
C GLY A 194 -10.58 -12.63 -3.32
N GLY A 195 -9.62 -11.99 -3.99
CA GLY A 195 -8.18 -12.12 -3.75
C GLY A 195 -7.64 -11.30 -2.58
N HIS A 196 -8.42 -10.36 -2.06
CA HIS A 196 -8.06 -9.53 -0.91
C HIS A 196 -9.27 -9.15 -0.06
N LEU A 197 -9.03 -8.74 1.19
CA LEU A 197 -10.01 -8.06 2.04
C LEU A 197 -9.81 -6.55 1.94
N THR A 198 -10.88 -5.83 1.61
CA THR A 198 -10.88 -4.37 1.53
C THR A 198 -11.31 -3.80 2.88
N VAL A 199 -10.44 -3.04 3.54
CA VAL A 199 -10.69 -2.49 4.88
C VAL A 199 -10.25 -1.04 4.96
N VAL A 200 -11.10 -0.17 5.49
CA VAL A 200 -10.75 1.22 5.81
C VAL A 200 -10.62 1.35 7.32
N LEU A 201 -9.41 1.55 7.81
CA LEU A 201 -9.13 1.79 9.23
C LEU A 201 -8.98 3.29 9.48
N THR A 202 -9.45 3.77 10.63
CA THR A 202 -9.21 5.15 11.08
C THR A 202 -8.19 5.15 12.21
N ALA A 203 -7.13 5.95 12.07
CA ALA A 203 -6.12 6.12 13.11
C ALA A 203 -6.72 6.84 14.33
N LEU A 204 -6.57 6.24 15.51
CA LEU A 204 -6.97 6.85 16.77
C LEU A 204 -5.87 7.79 17.28
N ALA A 205 -6.24 8.74 18.14
CA ALA A 205 -5.24 9.49 18.90
C ALA A 205 -4.55 8.53 19.87
N GLY A 206 -3.21 8.54 19.87
CA GLY A 206 -2.38 7.83 20.85
C GLY A 206 -2.29 8.54 22.19
#